data_AF-A0A7X3VT52-F1
#
_entry.id   AF-A0A7X3VT52-F1
#
_cell.length_a   1.000
_cell.length_b   1.000
_cell.length_c   1.000
_cell.angle_alpha   90.00
_cell.angle_beta   90.00
_cell.angle_gamma   90.00
#
_symmetry.space_group_name_H-M   'P 1'
#
loop_
_entity.id
_entity.type
_entity.pdbx_description
1 polymer ?
#
loop_
_entity_poly.entity_id
_entity_poly.type
_entity_poly.pdbx_seq_one_letter_code
_entity_poly.pdbx_strand_id
1 'polypeptide(L)'
;MENQAPRPEVGMDPETPILNEFLEHGIDNEQDCFKVLLAVLNGIARYIDYIHHCEPANAAIIRDAGHQLLNVASLLAQFKGLHLPTAYAERLAQIEEANGVKYNRFRRGLLQPTGADIVAVANSWQAMQEGQSLHDEQFHPAVINNPEIWKLGHYANHISKLPLYFLEGMDGERSETDSSKDLADLTAFGIKLITEFIGQRLPDTPVHSS
;
A
#
# COMPACT_ATOMS: atom_id res chain seq x y z
N MET A 1 38.97 -16.59 7.27
CA MET A 1 38.17 -16.67 6.02
C MET A 1 36.75 -16.96 6.46
N GLU A 2 35.95 -15.92 6.65
CA GLU A 2 34.55 -16.05 7.01
C GLU A 2 33.74 -16.35 5.75
N ASN A 3 33.02 -17.47 5.78
CA ASN A 3 32.08 -17.91 4.76
C ASN A 3 30.93 -16.90 4.71
N GLN A 4 30.97 -15.97 3.75
CA GLN A 4 29.78 -15.22 3.37
C GLN A 4 28.87 -16.17 2.59
N ALA A 5 27.74 -16.55 3.20
CA ALA A 5 26.66 -17.18 2.48
C ALA A 5 26.26 -16.27 1.30
N PRO A 6 26.03 -16.82 0.10
CA PRO A 6 25.59 -16.02 -1.04
C PRO A 6 24.29 -15.31 -0.65
N ARG A 7 24.24 -13.99 -0.89
CA ARG A 7 23.00 -13.24 -0.80
C ARG A 7 22.00 -13.88 -1.77
N PRO A 8 20.73 -14.11 -1.39
CA PRO A 8 19.74 -14.57 -2.34
C PRO A 8 19.67 -13.52 -3.45
N GLU A 9 20.01 -13.93 -4.67
CA GLU A 9 19.68 -13.15 -5.85
C GLU A 9 18.17 -12.93 -5.83
N VAL A 10 17.75 -11.67 -5.99
CA VAL A 10 16.34 -11.32 -6.11
C VAL A 10 15.88 -11.84 -7.47
N GLY A 11 15.61 -13.14 -7.53
CA GLY A 11 14.94 -13.76 -8.66
C GLY A 11 13.50 -13.27 -8.66
N MET A 12 13.22 -12.25 -9.46
CA MET A 12 11.86 -12.03 -9.94
C MET A 12 11.49 -13.26 -10.76
N ASP A 13 10.34 -13.85 -10.45
CA ASP A 13 9.81 -14.97 -11.24
C ASP A 13 9.57 -14.48 -12.68
N PRO A 14 10.26 -15.03 -13.70
CA PRO A 14 10.13 -14.60 -15.09
C PRO A 14 8.72 -14.84 -15.66
N GLU A 15 7.82 -15.50 -14.93
CA GLU A 15 6.46 -15.83 -15.38
C GLU A 15 5.41 -14.73 -15.16
N THR A 16 5.79 -13.48 -14.91
CA THR A 16 4.82 -12.36 -14.95
C THR A 16 5.07 -11.40 -16.12
N PRO A 17 4.93 -11.86 -17.38
CA PRO A 17 5.28 -11.10 -18.58
C PRO A 17 4.54 -9.76 -18.69
N ILE A 18 3.31 -9.69 -18.16
CA ILE A 18 2.50 -8.46 -18.10
C ILE A 18 3.21 -7.35 -17.32
N LEU A 19 3.94 -7.69 -16.25
CA LEU A 19 4.62 -6.68 -15.41
C LEU A 19 5.89 -6.14 -16.06
N ASN A 20 6.65 -6.98 -16.77
CA ASN A 20 7.85 -6.53 -17.48
C ASN A 20 7.48 -5.59 -18.65
N GLU A 21 6.37 -5.88 -19.34
CA GLU A 21 5.85 -5.02 -20.40
C GLU A 21 5.46 -3.62 -19.89
N PHE A 22 4.86 -3.50 -18.70
CA PHE A 22 4.53 -2.19 -18.10
C PHE A 22 5.74 -1.41 -17.60
N LEU A 23 6.75 -2.09 -17.06
CA LEU A 23 7.98 -1.44 -16.64
C LEU A 23 8.77 -0.89 -17.83
N GLU A 24 8.65 -1.53 -19.00
CA GLU A 24 9.32 -1.12 -20.23
C GLU A 24 8.57 -0.02 -21.01
N HIS A 25 7.23 -0.07 -21.04
CA HIS A 25 6.42 0.87 -21.81
C HIS A 25 5.86 2.05 -21.00
N GLY A 26 5.97 2.01 -19.67
CA GLY A 26 5.34 2.97 -18.79
C GLY A 26 3.86 2.66 -18.55
N ILE A 27 3.33 3.19 -17.46
CA ILE A 27 1.88 3.29 -17.25
C ILE A 27 1.54 4.67 -17.77
N ASP A 28 0.75 4.76 -18.85
CA ASP A 28 0.45 6.04 -19.51
C ASP A 28 -1.01 6.49 -19.29
N ASN A 29 -1.83 5.63 -18.70
CA ASN A 29 -3.26 5.85 -18.55
C ASN A 29 -3.85 4.97 -17.43
N GLU A 30 -5.13 5.21 -17.11
CA GLU A 30 -5.88 4.46 -16.11
C GLU A 30 -6.03 2.96 -16.44
N GLN A 31 -6.02 2.59 -17.73
CA GLN A 31 -6.16 1.20 -18.18
C GLN A 31 -4.94 0.37 -17.79
N ASP A 32 -3.75 0.96 -17.81
CA ASP A 32 -2.53 0.28 -17.39
C ASP A 32 -2.48 0.11 -15.87
N CYS A 33 -2.92 1.13 -15.11
CA CYS A 33 -3.13 0.99 -13.66
C CYS A 33 -4.10 -0.16 -13.34
N PHE A 34 -5.23 -0.25 -14.06
CA PHE A 34 -6.21 -1.33 -13.90
C PHE A 34 -5.58 -2.71 -14.12
N LYS A 35 -4.80 -2.89 -15.19
CA LYS A 35 -4.12 -4.16 -15.49
C LYS A 35 -3.11 -4.54 -14.40
N VAL A 36 -2.34 -3.57 -13.89
CA VAL A 36 -1.40 -3.80 -12.77
C VAL A 36 -2.16 -4.23 -11.52
N LEU A 37 -3.30 -3.60 -11.20
CA LEU A 37 -4.10 -3.99 -10.04
C LEU A 37 -4.64 -5.41 -10.15
N LEU A 38 -5.06 -5.85 -11.34
CA LEU A 38 -5.44 -7.25 -11.57
C LEU A 38 -4.27 -8.21 -11.35
N ALA A 39 -3.06 -7.85 -11.81
CA ALA A 39 -1.87 -8.66 -11.58
C ALA A 39 -1.51 -8.75 -10.08
N VAL A 40 -1.56 -7.63 -9.36
CA VAL A 40 -1.38 -7.58 -7.89
C VAL A 40 -2.38 -8.50 -7.19
N LEU A 41 -3.66 -8.40 -7.53
CA LEU A 41 -4.72 -9.21 -6.91
C LEU A 41 -4.51 -10.69 -7.16
N ASN A 42 -4.15 -11.07 -8.39
CA ASN A 42 -3.84 -12.44 -8.72
C ASN A 42 -2.64 -12.96 -7.91
N GLY A 43 -1.58 -12.16 -7.77
CA GLY A 43 -0.42 -12.51 -6.94
C GLY A 43 -0.79 -12.73 -5.47
N ILE A 44 -1.56 -11.82 -4.89
CA ILE A 44 -2.05 -11.94 -3.50
C ILE A 44 -2.94 -13.16 -3.34
N ALA A 45 -3.88 -13.40 -4.27
CA ALA A 45 -4.77 -14.55 -4.22
C ALA A 45 -4.00 -15.88 -4.27
N ARG A 46 -3.01 -16.00 -5.16
CA ARG A 46 -2.12 -17.17 -5.22
C ARG A 46 -1.32 -17.36 -3.94
N TYR A 47 -0.80 -16.28 -3.36
CA TYR A 47 -0.06 -16.36 -2.11
C TYR A 47 -0.95 -16.81 -0.94
N ILE A 48 -2.19 -16.30 -0.85
CA ILE A 48 -3.19 -16.75 0.14
C ILE A 48 -3.50 -18.23 -0.05
N ASP A 49 -3.69 -18.68 -1.29
CA ASP A 49 -3.96 -20.08 -1.64
C ASP A 49 -2.83 -21.00 -1.15
N TYR A 50 -1.57 -20.64 -1.43
CA TYR A 50 -0.41 -21.39 -0.94
C TYR A 50 -0.36 -21.48 0.58
N ILE A 51 -0.57 -20.37 1.29
CA ILE A 51 -0.63 -20.39 2.77
C ILE A 51 -1.76 -21.30 3.25
N HIS A 52 -2.94 -21.22 2.64
CA HIS A 52 -4.11 -22.00 3.04
C HIS A 52 -3.88 -23.51 2.88
N HIS A 53 -3.18 -23.89 1.81
CA HIS A 53 -2.85 -25.28 1.50
C HIS A 53 -1.56 -25.78 2.17
N CYS A 54 -0.94 -24.98 3.04
CA CYS A 54 0.34 -25.28 3.68
C CYS A 54 1.48 -25.55 2.67
N GLU A 55 1.39 -24.93 1.49
CA GLU A 55 2.40 -25.00 0.45
C GLU A 55 3.48 -23.93 0.66
N PRO A 56 4.71 -24.13 0.15
CA PRO A 56 5.74 -23.11 0.21
C PRO A 56 5.30 -21.82 -0.52
N ALA A 57 5.02 -20.77 0.26
CA ALA A 57 4.66 -19.47 -0.27
C ALA A 57 5.90 -18.59 -0.50
N ASN A 58 6.02 -17.98 -1.69
CA ASN A 58 7.12 -17.08 -2.00
C ASN A 58 6.79 -15.64 -1.55
N ALA A 59 7.41 -15.19 -0.46
CA ALA A 59 7.22 -13.84 0.08
C ALA A 59 7.58 -12.72 -0.92
N ALA A 60 8.39 -13.00 -1.94
CA ALA A 60 8.67 -12.03 -3.01
C ALA A 60 7.38 -11.58 -3.72
N ILE A 61 6.38 -12.45 -3.86
CA ILE A 61 5.10 -12.12 -4.49
C ILE A 61 4.40 -10.98 -3.73
N ILE A 62 4.37 -11.05 -2.39
CA ILE A 62 3.74 -10.02 -1.56
C ILE A 62 4.58 -8.74 -1.53
N ARG A 63 5.91 -8.85 -1.49
CA ARG A 63 6.81 -7.70 -1.58
C ARG A 63 6.59 -6.94 -2.90
N ASP A 64 6.58 -7.66 -4.01
CA ASP A 64 6.47 -7.08 -5.34
C ASP A 64 5.07 -6.48 -5.56
N ALA A 65 4.02 -7.14 -5.06
CA ALA A 65 2.66 -6.60 -5.00
C ALA A 65 2.60 -5.27 -4.21
N GLY A 66 3.26 -5.21 -3.05
CA GLY A 66 3.37 -3.99 -2.26
C GLY A 66 4.03 -2.85 -3.02
N HIS A 67 5.17 -3.10 -3.67
CA HIS A 67 5.84 -2.08 -4.49
C HIS A 67 5.02 -1.64 -5.70
N GLN A 68 4.30 -2.57 -6.34
CA GLN A 68 3.42 -2.24 -7.47
C GLN A 68 2.28 -1.33 -7.06
N LEU A 69 1.65 -1.56 -5.90
CA LEU A 69 0.62 -0.66 -5.36
C LEU A 69 1.16 0.74 -5.12
N LEU A 70 2.37 0.87 -4.54
CA LEU A 70 2.99 2.18 -4.33
C LEU A 70 3.31 2.89 -5.65
N ASN A 71 3.81 2.15 -6.65
CA ASN A 71 4.08 2.71 -7.97
C ASN A 71 2.78 3.18 -8.65
N VAL A 72 1.72 2.36 -8.62
CA VAL A 72 0.39 2.74 -9.16
C VAL A 72 -0.16 3.98 -8.44
N ALA A 73 -0.01 4.07 -7.12
CA ALA A 73 -0.41 5.25 -6.35
C ALA A 73 0.34 6.51 -6.80
N SER A 74 1.67 6.45 -6.94
CA SER A 74 2.46 7.59 -7.40
C SER A 74 2.09 8.02 -8.82
N LEU A 75 1.93 7.07 -9.73
CA LEU A 75 1.60 7.35 -11.13
C LEU A 75 0.19 7.94 -11.26
N LEU A 76 -0.78 7.36 -10.56
CA LEU A 76 -2.14 7.89 -10.55
C LEU A 76 -2.19 9.31 -9.93
N ALA A 77 -1.41 9.57 -8.88
CA ALA A 77 -1.33 10.90 -8.29
C ALA A 77 -0.77 11.92 -9.29
N GLN A 78 0.29 11.55 -10.02
CA GLN A 78 0.83 12.37 -11.10
C GLN A 78 -0.20 12.61 -12.21
N PHE A 79 -0.90 11.56 -12.67
CA PHE A 79 -1.93 11.70 -13.72
C PHE A 79 -3.09 12.60 -13.33
N LYS A 80 -3.49 12.55 -12.05
CA LYS A 80 -4.58 13.35 -11.50
C LYS A 80 -4.13 14.73 -11.03
N GLY A 81 -2.84 15.05 -11.07
CA GLY A 81 -2.28 16.29 -10.54
C GLY A 81 -2.49 16.42 -9.02
N LEU A 82 -2.49 15.30 -8.30
CA LEU A 82 -2.70 15.23 -6.86
C LEU A 82 -1.37 15.06 -6.12
N HIS A 83 -1.23 15.73 -4.98
CA HIS A 83 -0.08 15.53 -4.10
C HIS A 83 -0.33 14.32 -3.19
N LEU A 84 0.37 13.21 -3.47
CA LEU A 84 0.11 11.91 -2.83
C LEU A 84 0.17 11.96 -1.28
N PRO A 85 1.21 12.55 -0.63
CA PRO A 85 1.22 12.68 0.82
C PRO A 85 0.01 13.45 1.37
N THR A 86 -0.46 14.49 0.67
CA THR A 86 -1.62 15.28 1.12
C THR A 86 -2.91 14.46 1.07
N ALA A 87 -3.20 13.83 -0.07
CA ALA A 87 -4.40 12.99 -0.23
C ALA A 87 -4.41 11.84 0.79
N TYR A 88 -3.23 11.27 1.05
CA TYR A 88 -3.10 10.20 2.03
C TYR A 88 -3.28 10.69 3.48
N ALA A 89 -2.66 11.83 3.84
CA ALA A 89 -2.84 12.44 5.16
C ALA A 89 -4.30 12.79 5.45
N GLU A 90 -5.01 13.36 4.47
CA GLU A 90 -6.44 13.69 4.58
C GLU A 90 -7.27 12.43 4.84
N ARG A 91 -6.97 11.34 4.14
CA ARG A 91 -7.66 10.07 4.35
C ARG A 91 -7.43 9.52 5.75
N LEU A 92 -6.20 9.53 6.24
CA LEU A 92 -5.90 9.11 7.61
C LEU A 92 -6.64 10.00 8.60
N ALA A 93 -6.59 11.33 8.44
CA ALA A 93 -7.27 12.26 9.33
C ALA A 93 -8.79 12.00 9.42
N GLN A 94 -9.45 11.70 8.29
CA GLN A 94 -10.87 11.34 8.27
C GLN A 94 -11.16 10.06 9.08
N ILE A 95 -10.32 9.03 8.93
CA ILE A 95 -10.46 7.77 9.67
C ILE A 95 -10.22 8.00 11.16
N GLU A 96 -9.19 8.76 11.50
CA GLU A 96 -8.80 9.08 12.88
C GLU A 96 -9.88 9.91 13.60
N GLU A 97 -10.42 10.93 12.92
CA GLU A 97 -11.51 11.77 13.43
C GLU A 97 -12.78 10.95 13.67
N ALA A 98 -13.16 10.09 12.72
CA ALA A 98 -14.31 9.19 12.87
C ALA A 98 -14.15 8.23 14.06
N ASN A 99 -12.92 7.92 14.46
CA ASN A 99 -12.60 7.09 15.63
C ASN A 99 -12.29 7.91 16.91
N GLY A 100 -12.42 9.24 16.87
CA GLY A 100 -11.94 10.20 17.88
C GLY A 100 -12.44 10.02 19.31
N VAL A 101 -13.49 9.23 19.56
CA VAL A 101 -13.93 8.89 20.92
C VAL A 101 -13.01 7.84 21.59
N LYS A 102 -12.27 7.04 20.81
CA LYS A 102 -11.43 5.95 21.33
C LYS A 102 -9.99 6.35 21.64
N TYR A 103 -9.47 7.42 21.02
CA TYR A 103 -8.06 7.79 21.14
C TYR A 103 -7.87 9.10 21.91
N ASN A 104 -7.34 9.01 23.13
CA ASN A 104 -6.91 10.19 23.88
C ASN A 104 -5.53 10.65 23.37
N ARG A 105 -5.51 11.74 22.60
CA ARG A 105 -4.27 12.33 22.08
C ARG A 105 -3.36 12.92 23.15
N PHE A 106 -3.84 13.14 24.38
CA PHE A 106 -3.02 13.66 25.48
C PHE A 106 -2.38 12.52 26.27
N ARG A 107 -1.06 12.38 26.16
CA ARG A 107 -0.26 11.42 26.94
C ARG A 107 0.76 12.17 27.76
N ARG A 108 0.77 11.97 29.08
CA ARG A 108 1.68 12.66 30.02
C ARG A 108 1.63 14.19 29.90
N GLY A 109 0.45 14.75 29.62
CA GLY A 109 0.26 16.20 29.46
C GLY A 109 0.75 16.78 28.11
N LEU A 110 1.18 15.93 27.17
CA LEU A 110 1.62 16.35 25.84
C LEU A 110 0.65 15.83 24.77
N LEU A 111 0.32 16.70 23.81
CA LEU A 111 -0.41 16.31 22.60
C LEU A 111 0.50 15.42 21.75
N GLN A 112 0.07 14.18 21.53
CA GLN A 112 0.79 13.24 20.67
C GLN A 112 0.37 13.45 19.20
N PRO A 113 1.32 13.34 18.25
CA PRO A 113 0.99 13.30 16.83
C PRO A 113 0.20 12.02 16.52
N THR A 114 -0.70 12.11 15.54
CA THR A 114 -1.32 10.94 14.92
C THR A 114 -0.54 10.51 13.68
N GLY A 115 -0.97 9.42 13.05
CA GLY A 115 -0.39 9.00 11.77
C GLY A 115 -0.62 10.05 10.68
N ALA A 116 -1.83 10.63 10.62
CA ALA A 116 -2.13 11.72 9.68
C ALA A 116 -1.20 12.93 9.85
N ASP A 117 -0.89 13.33 11.09
CA ASP A 117 0.02 14.46 11.36
C ASP A 117 1.43 14.19 10.81
N ILE A 118 1.92 12.94 10.91
CA ILE A 118 3.24 12.54 10.38
C ILE A 118 3.21 12.54 8.85
N VAL A 119 2.18 11.93 8.25
CA VAL A 119 2.04 11.85 6.78
C VAL A 119 1.90 13.24 6.14
N ALA A 120 1.21 14.17 6.80
CA ALA A 120 1.00 15.53 6.28
C ALA A 120 2.31 16.32 6.02
N VAL A 121 3.39 15.94 6.71
CA VAL A 121 4.72 16.57 6.55
C VAL A 121 5.77 15.58 6.02
N ALA A 122 5.34 14.39 5.58
CA ALA A 122 6.23 13.35 5.10
C ALA A 122 6.84 13.73 3.75
N ASN A 123 8.18 13.67 3.68
CA ASN A 123 8.94 13.89 2.45
C ASN A 123 9.61 12.62 1.93
N SER A 124 9.36 11.45 2.54
CA SER A 124 9.95 10.18 2.13
C SER A 124 9.00 8.99 2.37
N TRP A 125 9.20 7.91 1.63
CA TRP A 125 8.43 6.68 1.82
C TRP A 125 8.59 6.09 3.22
N GLN A 126 9.78 6.23 3.80
CA GLN A 126 10.02 5.86 5.19
C GLN A 126 9.14 6.65 6.17
N ALA A 127 9.00 7.97 5.99
CA ALA A 127 8.11 8.79 6.83
C ALA A 127 6.63 8.42 6.63
N MET A 128 6.21 8.10 5.40
CA MET A 128 4.86 7.58 5.11
C MET A 128 4.60 6.26 5.86
N GLN A 129 5.58 5.35 5.87
CA GLN A 129 5.51 4.08 6.60
C GLN A 129 5.40 4.29 8.11
N GLU A 130 6.18 5.21 8.66
CA GLU A 130 6.14 5.57 10.09
C GLU A 130 4.76 6.13 10.48
N GLY A 131 4.20 7.00 9.64
CA GLY A 131 2.84 7.52 9.82
C GLY A 131 1.76 6.44 9.79
N GLN A 132 1.80 5.54 8.80
CA GLN A 132 0.86 4.42 8.71
C GLN A 132 0.99 3.45 9.90
N SER A 133 2.22 3.15 10.32
CA SER A 133 2.47 2.26 11.48
C SER A 133 1.88 2.86 12.76
N LEU A 134 2.07 4.16 12.98
CA LEU A 134 1.50 4.87 14.12
C LEU A 134 -0.03 4.90 14.05
N HIS A 135 -0.59 5.13 12.86
CA HIS A 135 -2.03 5.07 12.62
C HIS A 135 -2.61 3.71 13.01
N ASP A 136 -2.03 2.61 12.53
CA ASP A 136 -2.54 1.27 12.82
C ASP A 136 -2.42 0.93 14.31
N GLU A 137 -1.32 1.31 14.97
CA GLU A 137 -1.12 1.09 16.40
C GLU A 137 -2.22 1.77 17.23
N GLN A 138 -2.55 3.03 16.88
CA GLN A 138 -3.49 3.85 17.63
C GLN A 138 -4.95 3.51 17.34
N PHE A 139 -5.29 3.23 16.07
CA PHE A 139 -6.67 3.17 15.60
C PHE A 139 -7.11 1.77 15.14
N HIS A 140 -6.17 0.87 14.84
CA HIS A 140 -6.45 -0.49 14.39
C HIS A 140 -5.69 -1.59 15.18
N PRO A 141 -5.57 -1.51 16.52
CA PRO A 141 -4.79 -2.48 17.29
C PRO A 141 -5.34 -3.91 17.18
N ALA A 142 -6.64 -4.08 16.96
CA ALA A 142 -7.22 -5.39 16.71
C ALA A 142 -6.77 -6.01 15.39
N VAL A 143 -6.56 -5.19 14.35
CA VAL A 143 -6.12 -5.67 13.03
C VAL A 143 -4.67 -6.13 13.07
N ILE A 144 -3.81 -5.40 13.79
CA ILE A 144 -2.38 -5.78 13.97
C ILE A 144 -2.24 -7.18 14.57
N ASN A 145 -3.12 -7.53 15.52
CA ASN A 145 -3.08 -8.79 16.25
C ASN A 145 -3.80 -9.95 15.53
N ASN A 146 -4.36 -9.72 14.34
CA ASN A 146 -5.00 -10.79 13.59
C ASN A 146 -3.96 -11.76 13.01
N PRO A 147 -4.31 -13.05 12.84
CA PRO A 147 -3.43 -14.00 12.16
C PRO A 147 -3.16 -13.57 10.72
N GLU A 148 -1.99 -13.91 10.20
CA GLU A 148 -1.49 -13.48 8.88
C GLU A 148 -2.51 -13.68 7.75
N ILE A 149 -3.10 -14.87 7.66
CA ILE A 149 -4.09 -15.21 6.62
C ILE A 149 -5.35 -14.32 6.68
N TRP A 150 -5.78 -13.92 7.89
CA TRP A 150 -6.93 -13.02 8.06
C TRP A 150 -6.58 -11.60 7.63
N LYS A 151 -5.36 -11.13 7.92
CA LYS A 151 -4.87 -9.83 7.47
C LYS A 151 -4.77 -9.78 5.93
N LEU A 152 -4.19 -10.81 5.31
CA LEU A 152 -4.10 -10.89 3.84
C LEU A 152 -5.48 -10.95 3.20
N GLY A 153 -6.39 -11.78 3.71
CA GLY A 153 -7.76 -11.85 3.21
C GLY A 153 -8.48 -10.50 3.34
N HIS A 154 -8.28 -9.81 4.47
CA HIS A 154 -8.81 -8.47 4.66
C HIS A 154 -8.25 -7.47 3.63
N TYR A 155 -6.94 -7.47 3.41
CA TYR A 155 -6.30 -6.57 2.45
C TYR A 155 -6.69 -6.89 1.01
N ALA A 156 -6.72 -8.17 0.64
CA ALA A 156 -7.18 -8.63 -0.67
C ALA A 156 -8.60 -8.13 -0.97
N ASN A 157 -9.51 -8.19 0.01
CA ASN A 157 -10.87 -7.68 -0.11
C ASN A 157 -10.95 -6.16 -0.27
N HIS A 158 -9.99 -5.39 0.27
CA HIS A 158 -9.93 -3.96 0.02
C HIS A 158 -9.34 -3.66 -1.36
N ILE A 159 -8.21 -4.28 -1.70
CA ILE A 159 -7.53 -4.10 -2.98
C ILE A 159 -8.45 -4.52 -4.14
N SER A 160 -9.31 -5.54 -3.96
CA SER A 160 -10.20 -6.05 -5.01
C SER A 160 -11.26 -5.04 -5.45
N LYS A 161 -11.51 -4.00 -4.67
CA LYS A 161 -12.44 -2.91 -5.01
C LYS A 161 -11.79 -1.87 -5.92
N LEU A 162 -10.47 -1.74 -5.88
CA LEU A 162 -9.74 -0.71 -6.61
C LEU A 162 -9.92 -0.87 -8.13
N PRO A 163 -9.79 -2.07 -8.75
CA PRO A 163 -10.05 -2.20 -10.19
C PRO A 163 -11.43 -1.72 -10.62
N LEU A 164 -12.47 -1.96 -9.81
CA LEU A 164 -13.82 -1.50 -10.10
C LEU A 164 -13.88 0.03 -10.12
N TYR A 165 -13.22 0.68 -9.16
CA TYR A 165 -13.17 2.14 -9.10
C TYR A 165 -12.47 2.77 -10.30
N PHE A 166 -11.48 2.08 -10.87
CA PHE A 166 -10.86 2.50 -12.13
C PHE A 166 -11.82 2.37 -13.31
N LEU A 167 -12.62 1.29 -13.39
CA LEU A 167 -13.64 1.14 -14.42
C LEU A 167 -14.72 2.23 -14.32
N GLU A 168 -15.25 2.47 -13.11
CA GLU A 168 -16.22 3.54 -12.84
C GLU A 168 -15.64 4.93 -13.18
N GLY A 169 -14.35 5.14 -12.94
CA GLY A 169 -13.63 6.36 -13.31
C GLY A 169 -13.55 6.56 -14.83
N MET A 170 -13.25 5.50 -15.58
CA MET A 170 -13.18 5.53 -17.05
C MET A 170 -14.53 5.83 -17.70
N ASP A 171 -15.63 5.37 -17.08
CA ASP A 171 -17.00 5.63 -17.54
C ASP A 171 -17.53 7.02 -17.10
N GLY A 172 -16.73 7.77 -16.34
CA GLY A 172 -17.08 9.12 -15.88
C GLY A 172 -18.10 9.14 -14.74
N GLU A 173 -18.33 8.01 -14.08
CA GLU A 173 -19.34 7.87 -13.01
C GLU A 173 -18.82 8.33 -11.64
N ARG A 174 -17.53 8.64 -11.53
CA ARG A 174 -16.85 8.88 -10.25
C ARG A 174 -16.43 10.33 -10.03
N SER A 175 -16.46 10.76 -8.76
CA SER A 175 -16.07 12.11 -8.35
C SER A 175 -14.56 12.21 -8.07
N GLU A 176 -14.01 13.44 -8.10
CA GLU A 176 -12.61 13.70 -7.71
C GLU A 176 -12.30 13.27 -6.27
N THR A 177 -13.28 13.41 -5.36
CA THR A 177 -13.13 13.00 -3.95
C THR A 177 -12.90 11.50 -3.81
N ASP A 178 -13.46 10.71 -4.72
CA ASP A 178 -13.30 9.27 -4.71
C ASP A 178 -11.92 8.87 -5.25
N SER A 179 -11.35 9.65 -6.17
CA SER A 179 -9.98 9.44 -6.67
C SER A 179 -8.92 9.61 -5.57
N SER A 180 -9.08 10.61 -4.69
CA SER A 180 -8.17 10.81 -3.54
C SER A 180 -8.22 9.65 -2.53
N LYS A 181 -9.40 9.04 -2.34
CA LYS A 181 -9.55 7.86 -1.46
C LYS A 181 -8.82 6.65 -2.04
N ASP A 182 -8.93 6.41 -3.34
CA ASP A 182 -8.28 5.26 -3.98
C ASP A 182 -6.75 5.37 -3.89
N LEU A 183 -6.20 6.56 -4.12
CA LEU A 183 -4.78 6.83 -3.95
C LEU A 183 -4.29 6.51 -2.54
N ALA A 184 -5.06 6.94 -1.55
CA ALA A 184 -4.76 6.69 -0.15
C ALA A 184 -4.84 5.19 0.19
N ASP A 185 -5.85 4.47 -0.32
CA ASP A 185 -6.01 3.04 -0.10
C ASP A 185 -4.88 2.24 -0.79
N LEU A 186 -4.53 2.56 -2.04
CA LEU A 186 -3.37 2.00 -2.76
C LEU A 186 -2.09 2.15 -1.94
N THR A 187 -1.86 3.37 -1.43
CA THR A 187 -0.69 3.71 -0.62
C THR A 187 -0.67 2.93 0.69
N ALA A 188 -1.78 2.94 1.42
CA ALA A 188 -1.91 2.25 2.70
C ALA A 188 -1.64 0.75 2.55
N PHE A 189 -2.27 0.09 1.57
CA PHE A 189 -2.07 -1.34 1.36
C PHE A 189 -0.69 -1.68 0.82
N GLY A 190 -0.11 -0.84 -0.06
CA GLY A 190 1.27 -1.01 -0.49
C GLY A 190 2.26 -0.97 0.69
N ILE A 191 2.12 0.03 1.57
CA ILE A 191 2.93 0.15 2.80
C ILE A 191 2.71 -1.07 3.70
N LYS A 192 1.45 -1.47 3.92
CA LYS A 192 1.10 -2.58 4.83
C LYS A 192 1.62 -3.92 4.32
N LEU A 193 1.55 -4.20 3.02
CA LEU A 193 2.11 -5.43 2.45
C LEU A 193 3.62 -5.54 2.72
N ILE A 194 4.36 -4.45 2.49
CA ILE A 194 5.81 -4.39 2.69
C ILE A 194 6.17 -4.44 4.19
N THR A 195 5.41 -3.72 5.02
CA THR A 195 5.74 -3.59 6.45
C THR A 195 5.34 -4.83 7.24
N GLU A 196 4.11 -5.31 7.09
CA GLU A 196 3.55 -6.32 7.98
C GLU A 196 3.88 -7.76 7.58
N PHE A 197 4.06 -8.05 6.29
CA PHE A 197 4.30 -9.41 5.80
C PHE A 197 5.75 -9.65 5.41
N ILE A 198 6.43 -8.62 4.92
CA ILE A 198 7.85 -8.73 4.55
C ILE A 198 8.76 -8.27 5.70
N GLY A 199 8.27 -7.40 6.60
CA GLY A 199 9.08 -6.82 7.67
C GLY A 199 10.12 -5.85 7.15
N GLN A 200 9.91 -5.29 5.95
CA GLN A 200 10.88 -4.43 5.28
C GLN A 200 10.60 -2.95 5.58
N ARG A 201 11.68 -2.20 5.85
CA ARG A 201 11.62 -0.74 5.91
C ARG A 201 11.64 -0.17 4.49
N LEU A 202 10.73 0.75 4.21
CA LEU A 202 10.75 1.53 2.98
C LEU A 202 11.96 2.48 2.94
N PRO A 203 12.47 2.82 1.75
CA PRO A 203 13.64 3.67 1.62
C PRO A 203 13.34 5.11 2.06
N ASP A 204 14.37 5.81 2.54
CA ASP A 204 14.33 7.26 2.79
C ASP A 204 14.52 8.06 1.49
N THR A 205 13.77 7.70 0.46
CA THR A 205 13.73 8.41 -0.82
C THR A 205 12.45 9.22 -0.92
N PRO A 206 12.46 10.36 -1.65
CA PRO A 206 11.28 11.18 -1.82
C PRO A 206 10.07 10.38 -2.31
N VAL A 207 8.91 10.66 -1.72
CA VAL A 207 7.63 10.29 -2.33
C VAL A 207 7.52 11.20 -3.54
N HIS A 208 7.52 10.64 -4.77
CA HIS A 208 7.51 11.47 -5.97
C HIS A 208 6.30 12.42 -5.97
N SER A 209 6.58 13.69 -5.71
CA SER A 209 5.70 14.83 -5.92
C SER A 209 6.13 15.45 -7.25
N SER A 210 5.45 15.08 -8.34
CA SER A 210 5.52 15.86 -9.57
C SER A 210 4.79 17.19 -9.37
#